data_AF-A0A5C7QDQ5-F1
#
_entry.id   AF-A0A5C7QDQ5-F1
#
_cell.length_a   1.000
_cell.length_b   1.000
_cell.length_c   1.000
_cell.angle_alpha   90.00
_cell.angle_beta   90.00
_cell.angle_gamma   90.00
#
_symmetry.space_group_name_H-M   'P 1'
#
loop_
_entity.id
_entity.type
_entity.pdbx_description
1 polymer ?
#
loop_
_entity_poly.entity_id
_entity_poly.type
_entity_poly.pdbx_seq_one_letter_code
_entity_poly.pdbx_strand_id
1 'polypeptide(L)'
;MQVATKGVLETMALLAKIVQEHGIARTQIWIEDARQNKPTFHRKGASPAAMLKIAQNVGAVKRDTSLLEQHCKTLGISPMMVRPTTAKWTPAMMRAATGITRCSQHARDAAKLIAGRGGR
;
A
#
# COMPACT_ATOMS: atom_id res chain seq x y z
N MET A 1 -9.31 -3.75 -14.08
CA MET A 1 -8.38 -3.51 -12.95
C MET A 1 -6.98 -3.92 -13.37
N GLN A 2 -5.95 -3.21 -12.93
CA GLN A 2 -4.54 -3.58 -13.14
C GLN A 2 -3.79 -3.50 -11.82
N VAL A 3 -2.69 -4.22 -11.69
CA VAL A 3 -1.81 -4.18 -10.51
C VAL A 3 -0.35 -4.12 -10.95
N ALA A 4 0.44 -3.33 -10.23
CA ALA A 4 1.88 -3.25 -10.42
C ALA A 4 2.56 -3.08 -9.05
N THR A 5 3.81 -3.53 -8.95
CA THR A 5 4.67 -3.27 -7.79
C THR A 5 5.80 -2.35 -8.25
N LYS A 6 5.99 -1.23 -7.56
CA LYS A 6 6.91 -0.16 -7.95
C LYS A 6 7.64 0.37 -6.72
N GLY A 7 8.81 0.98 -6.93
CA GLY A 7 9.49 1.77 -5.90
C GLY A 7 8.71 3.03 -5.53
N VAL A 8 9.04 3.65 -4.39
CA VAL A 8 8.33 4.86 -3.91
C VAL A 8 8.39 6.01 -4.92
N LEU A 9 9.57 6.26 -5.51
CA LEU A 9 9.77 7.35 -6.49
C LEU A 9 9.01 7.09 -7.79
N GLU A 10 9.07 5.84 -8.29
CA GLU A 10 8.32 5.45 -9.49
C GLU A 10 6.80 5.55 -9.25
N THR A 11 6.35 5.24 -8.04
CA THR A 11 4.94 5.39 -7.65
C THR A 11 4.55 6.86 -7.63
N MET A 12 5.36 7.75 -7.06
CA MET A 12 5.11 9.19 -7.05
C MET A 12 5.03 9.77 -8.47
N ALA A 13 5.94 9.36 -9.37
CA ALA A 13 5.91 9.76 -10.78
C ALA A 13 4.64 9.28 -11.49
N LEU A 14 4.23 8.02 -11.25
CA LEU A 14 2.99 7.48 -11.79
C LEU A 14 1.76 8.24 -11.29
N LEU A 15 1.71 8.59 -10.01
CA LEU A 15 0.61 9.37 -9.44
C LEU A 15 0.51 10.74 -10.14
N ALA A 16 1.63 11.45 -10.30
CA ALA A 16 1.62 12.74 -10.99
C ALA A 16 1.08 12.62 -12.43
N LYS A 17 1.50 11.57 -13.15
CA LYS A 17 1.01 11.28 -14.50
C LYS A 17 -0.50 11.01 -14.53
N ILE A 18 -1.02 10.15 -13.65
CA ILE A 18 -2.45 9.83 -13.56
C ILE A 18 -3.28 11.09 -13.28
N VAL A 19 -2.81 11.94 -12.37
CA VAL A 19 -3.50 13.18 -12.01
C VAL A 19 -3.48 14.19 -13.15
N GLN A 20 -2.37 14.28 -13.89
CA GLN A 20 -2.29 15.11 -15.09
C GLN A 20 -3.25 14.63 -16.19
N GLU A 21 -3.36 13.32 -16.39
CA GLU A 21 -4.18 12.72 -17.45
C GLU A 21 -5.69 12.76 -17.15
N HIS A 22 -6.07 12.56 -15.89
CA HIS A 22 -7.48 12.39 -15.51
C HIS A 22 -8.05 13.54 -14.67
N GLY A 23 -7.19 14.41 -14.14
CA GLY A 23 -7.55 15.47 -13.22
C GLY A 23 -7.79 14.97 -11.80
N ILE A 24 -7.65 15.90 -10.85
CA ILE A 24 -7.81 15.66 -9.40
C ILE A 24 -9.22 15.14 -9.07
N ALA A 25 -10.27 15.78 -9.63
CA ALA A 25 -11.66 15.46 -9.32
C ALA A 25 -12.09 14.04 -9.72
N ARG A 26 -11.35 13.38 -10.61
CA ARG A 26 -11.62 12.01 -11.08
C ARG A 26 -10.63 10.99 -10.52
N THR A 27 -9.71 11.41 -9.65
CA THR A 27 -8.66 10.55 -9.12
C THR A 27 -8.86 10.33 -7.62
N GLN A 28 -9.04 9.08 -7.21
CA GLN A 28 -9.09 8.68 -5.81
C GLN A 28 -7.88 7.82 -5.49
N ILE A 29 -7.20 8.14 -4.38
CA ILE A 29 -5.99 7.44 -3.93
C ILE A 29 -6.27 6.85 -2.55
N TRP A 30 -6.04 5.55 -2.41
CA TRP A 30 -6.07 4.85 -1.13
C TRP A 30 -4.66 4.37 -0.79
N ILE A 31 -4.21 4.65 0.44
CA ILE A 31 -2.90 4.24 0.94
C ILE A 31 -3.11 3.47 2.23
N GLU A 32 -2.52 2.28 2.33
CA GLU A 32 -2.45 1.58 3.62
C GLU A 32 -1.45 2.30 4.55
N ASP A 33 -1.91 2.71 5.73
CA ASP A 33 -1.15 3.53 6.67
C ASP A 33 -0.42 2.67 7.70
N ALA A 34 0.80 2.28 7.37
CA ALA A 34 1.66 1.50 8.26
C ALA A 34 1.98 2.19 9.59
N ARG A 35 1.75 3.50 9.72
CA ARG A 35 2.03 4.28 10.94
C ARG A 35 0.99 4.01 12.03
N GLN A 36 -0.22 3.57 11.65
CA GLN A 36 -1.29 3.23 12.57
C GLN A 36 -1.08 1.90 13.30
N ASN A 37 -0.09 1.10 12.86
CA ASN A 37 0.34 -0.09 13.57
C ASN A 37 1.24 0.30 14.75
N LYS A 38 0.97 -0.29 15.92
CA LYS A 38 1.85 -0.28 17.09
C LYS A 38 2.67 -1.57 17.09
N PRO A 39 3.83 -1.61 16.42
CA PRO A 39 4.58 -2.86 16.29
C PRO A 39 5.16 -3.30 17.63
N THR A 40 4.87 -4.53 18.03
CA THR A 40 5.73 -5.28 18.95
C THR A 40 6.80 -5.94 18.09
N PHE A 41 8.03 -5.41 18.14
CA PHE A 41 9.09 -5.94 17.28
C PHE A 41 9.51 -7.35 17.67
N HIS A 42 9.30 -7.74 18.94
CA HIS A 42 9.76 -9.02 19.47
C HIS A 42 9.10 -10.20 18.74
N ARG A 43 9.93 -10.96 18.02
CA ARG A 43 9.55 -12.20 17.37
C ARG A 43 10.31 -13.36 18.00
N LYS A 44 9.58 -14.28 18.63
CA LYS A 44 10.17 -15.47 19.28
C LYS A 44 11.04 -16.23 18.27
N GLY A 45 12.29 -16.51 18.65
CA GLY A 45 13.27 -17.22 17.82
C GLY A 45 14.02 -16.36 16.80
N ALA A 46 13.79 -15.04 16.73
CA ALA A 46 14.58 -14.14 15.88
C ALA A 46 15.88 -13.70 16.57
N SER A 47 16.98 -13.65 15.82
CA SER A 47 18.25 -13.12 16.32
C SER A 47 18.19 -11.60 16.51
N PRO A 48 19.07 -11.00 17.33
CA PRO A 48 19.16 -9.54 17.49
C PRO A 48 19.36 -8.79 16.16
N ALA A 49 20.17 -9.34 15.24
CA ALA A 49 20.38 -8.74 13.92
C ALA A 49 19.11 -8.78 13.05
N ALA A 50 18.36 -9.89 13.09
CA ALA A 50 17.09 -9.99 12.37
C ALA A 50 16.05 -9.01 12.93
N MET A 51 16.03 -8.87 14.27
CA MET A 51 15.20 -7.91 14.98
C MET A 51 15.51 -6.45 14.59
N LEU A 52 16.79 -6.09 14.51
CA LEU A 52 17.21 -4.76 14.06
C LEU A 52 16.77 -4.48 12.62
N LYS A 53 16.95 -5.46 11.72
CA LYS A 53 16.51 -5.36 10.33
C LYS A 53 15.00 -5.16 10.22
N ILE A 54 14.20 -5.88 11.03
CA ILE A 54 12.75 -5.71 11.07
C ILE A 54 12.39 -4.28 11.51
N ALA A 55 13.03 -3.76 12.55
CA ALA A 55 12.78 -2.40 13.03
C ALA A 55 13.11 -1.34 11.97
N GLN A 56 14.27 -1.46 11.30
CA GLN A 56 14.67 -0.57 10.21
C GLN A 56 13.69 -0.63 9.03
N ASN A 57 13.28 -1.82 8.61
CA ASN A 57 12.31 -2.00 7.54
C ASN A 57 10.96 -1.36 7.89
N VAL A 58 10.47 -1.53 9.12
CA VAL A 58 9.24 -0.88 9.58
C VAL A 58 9.38 0.65 9.54
N GLY A 59 10.53 1.18 9.96
CA GLY A 59 10.86 2.61 9.86
C GLY A 59 10.80 3.11 8.41
N ALA A 60 11.42 2.38 7.48
CA ALA A 60 11.43 2.71 6.06
C ALA A 60 10.01 2.73 5.47
N VAL A 61 9.18 1.72 5.75
CA VAL A 61 7.79 1.68 5.27
C VAL A 61 6.97 2.85 5.82
N LYS A 62 7.16 3.22 7.10
CA LYS A 62 6.49 4.39 7.70
C LYS A 62 6.92 5.70 7.04
N ARG A 63 8.21 5.85 6.72
CA ARG A 63 8.74 6.99 5.96
C ARG A 63 8.09 7.06 4.58
N ASP A 64 8.10 5.95 3.85
CA ASP A 64 7.57 5.90 2.48
C ASP A 64 6.05 6.18 2.47
N THR A 65 5.31 5.75 3.49
CA THR A 65 3.89 6.11 3.70
C THR A 65 3.72 7.63 3.80
N SER A 66 4.53 8.30 4.62
CA SER A 66 4.48 9.77 4.77
C SER A 66 4.88 10.50 3.49
N LEU A 67 5.89 10.00 2.76
CA LEU A 67 6.31 10.59 1.48
C LEU A 67 5.20 10.52 0.44
N LEU A 68 4.52 9.37 0.32
CA LEU A 68 3.39 9.21 -0.59
C LEU A 68 2.22 10.12 -0.21
N GLU A 69 1.88 10.22 1.08
CA GLU A 69 0.84 11.13 1.57
C GLU A 69 1.17 12.58 1.23
N GLN A 70 2.39 13.03 1.51
CA GLN A 70 2.84 14.38 1.22
C GLN A 70 2.81 14.66 -0.28
N HIS A 71 3.27 13.72 -1.10
CA HIS A 71 3.23 13.86 -2.56
C HIS A 71 1.81 13.95 -3.12
N CYS A 72 0.86 13.19 -2.58
CA CYS A 72 -0.53 13.35 -2.97
C CYS A 72 -1.02 14.77 -2.64
N LYS A 73 -0.67 15.30 -1.46
CA LYS A 73 -1.05 16.65 -1.04
C LYS A 73 -0.42 17.74 -1.93
N THR A 74 0.84 17.57 -2.38
CA THR A 74 1.46 18.53 -3.31
C THR A 74 0.79 18.51 -4.69
N LEU A 75 0.19 17.39 -5.08
CA LEU A 75 -0.65 17.27 -6.28
C LEU A 75 -2.10 17.76 -6.07
N GLY A 76 -2.44 18.26 -4.87
CA GLY A 76 -3.79 18.71 -4.54
C GLY A 76 -4.79 17.58 -4.22
N ILE A 77 -4.31 16.38 -3.94
CA ILE A 77 -5.14 15.22 -3.57
C ILE A 77 -5.00 14.91 -2.08
N SER A 78 -6.14 14.71 -1.43
CA SER A 78 -6.20 14.16 -0.07
C SER A 78 -6.39 12.64 -0.16
N PRO A 79 -5.33 11.82 0.01
CA PRO A 79 -5.47 10.37 -0.07
C PRO A 79 -6.26 9.84 1.12
N MET A 80 -7.02 8.77 0.90
CA MET A 80 -7.66 8.04 1.98
C MET A 80 -6.64 7.12 2.65
N MET A 81 -6.26 7.47 3.88
CA MET A 81 -5.33 6.69 4.70
C MET A 81 -6.09 5.57 5.42
N VAL A 82 -5.77 4.32 5.09
CA VAL A 82 -6.50 3.14 5.53
C VAL A 82 -5.67 2.35 6.54
N ARG A 83 -6.25 1.97 7.67
CA ARG A 83 -5.57 1.09 8.62
C ARG A 83 -5.22 -0.27 7.98
N PRO A 84 -3.98 -0.77 8.17
CA PRO A 84 -3.60 -2.10 7.74
C PRO A 84 -4.53 -3.19 8.26
N THR A 85 -4.81 -4.18 7.43
CA THR A 85 -5.66 -5.32 7.81
C THR A 85 -4.83 -6.60 7.87
N THR A 86 -5.08 -7.44 8.88
CA THR A 86 -4.29 -8.68 9.09
C THR A 86 -4.69 -9.81 8.13
N ALA A 87 -5.91 -9.80 7.62
CA ALA A 87 -6.41 -10.83 6.71
C ALA A 87 -5.79 -10.68 5.31
N LYS A 88 -4.93 -11.61 4.91
CA LYS A 88 -4.32 -11.62 3.57
C LYS A 88 -5.26 -12.21 2.53
N TRP A 89 -5.26 -11.68 1.32
CA TRP A 89 -5.93 -12.31 0.19
C TRP A 89 -5.10 -13.49 -0.35
N THR A 90 -5.78 -14.62 -0.57
CA THR A 90 -5.21 -15.75 -1.32
C THR A 90 -5.24 -15.47 -2.83
N PRO A 91 -4.47 -16.21 -3.65
CA PRO A 91 -4.58 -16.10 -5.11
C PRO A 91 -6.01 -16.36 -5.63
N ALA A 92 -6.75 -17.28 -4.99
CA ALA A 92 -8.14 -17.56 -5.34
C ALA A 92 -9.05 -16.34 -5.06
N MET A 93 -8.89 -15.70 -3.90
CA MET A 93 -9.63 -14.47 -3.57
C MET A 93 -9.31 -13.33 -4.54
N MET A 94 -8.03 -13.15 -4.91
CA MET A 94 -7.62 -12.16 -5.89
C MET A 94 -8.27 -12.40 -7.25
N ARG A 95 -8.26 -13.65 -7.72
CA ARG A 95 -8.89 -14.02 -9.00
C ARG A 95 -10.39 -13.77 -8.97
N ALA A 96 -11.06 -14.15 -7.88
CA ALA A 96 -12.50 -13.95 -7.74
C ALA A 96 -12.88 -12.46 -7.72
N ALA A 97 -12.11 -11.62 -7.02
CA ALA A 97 -12.43 -10.20 -6.88
C ALA A 97 -12.00 -9.34 -8.09
N THR A 98 -10.98 -9.76 -8.85
CA THR A 98 -10.32 -8.87 -9.84
C THR A 98 -10.09 -9.50 -11.21
N GLY A 99 -10.26 -10.82 -11.35
CA GLY A 99 -9.90 -11.59 -12.55
C GLY A 99 -8.40 -11.89 -12.71
N ILE A 100 -7.53 -11.32 -11.87
CA ILE A 100 -6.07 -11.46 -12.00
C ILE A 100 -5.61 -12.80 -11.41
N THR A 101 -4.93 -13.61 -12.24
CA THR A 101 -4.51 -14.99 -11.90
C THR A 101 -3.10 -15.10 -11.32
N ARG A 102 -2.17 -14.20 -11.68
CA ARG A 102 -0.79 -14.19 -11.18
C ARG A 102 -0.40 -12.79 -10.71
N CYS A 103 -0.01 -12.67 -9.45
CA CYS A 103 0.49 -11.42 -8.87
C CYS A 103 1.26 -11.64 -7.57
N SER A 104 2.01 -10.62 -7.14
CA SER A 104 2.73 -10.61 -5.86
C SER A 104 1.78 -10.50 -4.67
N GLN A 105 2.29 -10.79 -3.46
CA GLN A 105 1.58 -10.50 -2.21
C GLN A 105 1.20 -9.01 -2.10
N HIS A 106 2.14 -8.11 -2.40
CA HIS A 106 1.90 -6.67 -2.36
C HIS A 106 0.81 -6.21 -3.32
N ALA A 107 0.75 -6.80 -4.53
CA ALA A 107 -0.31 -6.53 -5.48
C ALA A 107 -1.70 -6.96 -4.96
N ARG A 108 -1.78 -8.09 -4.25
CA ARG A 108 -3.03 -8.53 -3.60
C ARG A 108 -3.45 -7.58 -2.49
N ASP A 109 -2.50 -7.15 -1.65
CA ASP A 109 -2.77 -6.23 -0.55
C ASP A 109 -3.27 -4.87 -1.08
N ALA A 110 -2.67 -4.34 -2.15
CA ALA A 110 -3.14 -3.14 -2.84
C ALA A 110 -4.52 -3.32 -3.48
N ALA A 111 -4.76 -4.43 -4.18
CA ALA A 111 -6.05 -4.71 -4.80
C ALA A 111 -7.18 -4.81 -3.77
N LYS A 112 -6.88 -5.36 -2.59
CA LYS A 112 -7.81 -5.46 -1.48
C LYS A 112 -8.31 -4.09 -1.00
N LEU A 113 -7.48 -3.06 -1.04
CA LEU A 113 -7.90 -1.69 -0.64
C LEU A 113 -9.03 -1.16 -1.51
N ILE A 114 -9.06 -1.55 -2.79
CA ILE A 114 -10.03 -1.09 -3.79
C ILE A 114 -11.19 -2.07 -3.91
N ALA A 115 -10.92 -3.31 -4.29
CA ALA A 115 -11.94 -4.32 -4.60
C ALA A 115 -12.51 -5.01 -3.35
N GLY A 116 -11.77 -5.05 -2.24
CA GLY A 116 -12.23 -5.66 -0.99
C GLY A 116 -13.20 -4.81 -0.19
N ARG A 117 -13.46 -3.57 -0.61
CA ARG A 117 -14.43 -2.66 0.03
C ARG A 117 -15.81 -2.67 -0.61
N GLY A 118 -15.97 -3.17 -1.85
CA GLY A 118 -17.25 -3.19 -2.57
C GLY A 118 -18.30 -4.18 -2.05
N GLY A 119 -18.16 -4.68 -0.82
CA GLY A 119 -19.07 -5.63 -0.17
C GLY A 119 -19.53 -5.16 1.22
N ARG A 120 -19.55 -3.85 1.46
CA ARG A 120 -20.20 -3.24 2.63
C ARG A 120 -21.14 -2.14 2.18
#